data_AF-A0A399YGI6-F1
#
_entry.id   AF-A0A399YGI6-F1
#
_cell.length_a   1.000
_cell.length_b   1.000
_cell.length_c   1.000
_cell.angle_alpha   90.00
_cell.angle_beta   90.00
_cell.angle_gamma   90.00
#
_symmetry.space_group_name_H-M   'P 1'
#
loop_
_entity.id
_entity.type
_entity.pdbx_description
1 polymer ?
#
loop_
_entity_poly.entity_id
_entity_poly.type
_entity_poly.pdbx_seq_one_letter_code
_entity_poly.pdbx_strand_id
1 'polypeptide(L)'
;MSEYVVDASGAGDFATLGAASKAAQPGDVFTIRRGTYRETLNVNVGGVVWQAEEGALLDGGWRGGPDGTGWSSLITVSAAGCMVEGFTVMNSPGRGIVVNASDTLLANCYVENTFHGGLMIGNGAGPAISNAVVRDCVFTKMSQSWVTEKRPTAVNGSVNIHNVVDSVFEGNTVCDGWGEGINIGRNSQRVRGFV
;
A
#
# COMPACT_ATOMS: atom_id res chain seq x y z
N MET A 1 10.59 -14.86 16.22
CA MET A 1 10.03 -13.52 16.46
C MET A 1 11.14 -12.69 17.05
N SER A 2 11.77 -11.91 16.19
CA SER A 2 12.75 -10.89 16.57
C SER A 2 12.15 -9.52 16.30
N GLU A 3 12.60 -8.52 17.04
CA GLU A 3 12.19 -7.12 16.88
C GLU A 3 13.36 -6.32 16.34
N TYR A 4 13.10 -5.49 15.34
CA TYR A 4 14.09 -4.66 14.67
C TYR A 4 13.59 -3.24 14.50
N VAL A 5 14.51 -2.28 14.54
CA VAL A 5 14.26 -0.87 14.29
C VAL A 5 14.84 -0.49 12.93
N VAL A 6 14.03 0.16 12.11
CA VAL A 6 14.49 0.82 10.87
C VAL A 6 14.48 2.32 11.08
N ASP A 7 15.61 2.98 10.91
CA ASP A 7 15.75 4.42 11.13
C ASP A 7 16.56 5.06 9.99
N ALA A 8 15.95 6.00 9.26
CA ALA A 8 16.59 6.69 8.13
C ALA A 8 17.86 7.47 8.52
N SER A 9 18.08 7.78 9.79
CA SER A 9 19.32 8.38 10.30
C SER A 9 20.48 7.39 10.43
N GLY A 10 20.19 6.08 10.38
CA GLY A 10 21.13 4.99 10.60
C GLY A 10 21.30 4.58 12.07
N ALA A 11 20.46 5.09 12.98
CA ALA A 11 20.51 4.75 14.41
C ALA A 11 19.82 3.41 14.78
N GLY A 12 19.06 2.82 13.86
CA GLY A 12 18.38 1.53 14.04
C GLY A 12 19.22 0.33 13.58
N ASP A 13 18.67 -0.88 13.71
CA ASP A 13 19.26 -2.11 13.17
C ASP A 13 19.42 -2.04 11.64
N PHE A 14 18.55 -1.31 10.97
CA PHE A 14 18.62 -1.04 9.54
C PHE A 14 18.46 0.46 9.26
N ALA A 15 19.24 0.97 8.30
CA ALA A 15 19.08 2.34 7.81
C ALA A 15 18.00 2.48 6.72
N THR A 16 17.60 1.37 6.10
CA THR A 16 16.69 1.35 4.94
C THR A 16 15.66 0.23 5.04
N LEU A 17 14.48 0.47 4.48
CA LEU A 17 13.40 -0.51 4.38
C LEU A 17 13.81 -1.68 3.49
N GLY A 18 14.56 -1.42 2.41
CA GLY A 18 15.07 -2.45 1.52
C GLY A 18 16.09 -3.38 2.19
N ALA A 19 16.91 -2.89 3.12
CA ALA A 19 17.82 -3.75 3.89
C ALA A 19 17.05 -4.61 4.89
N ALA A 20 16.10 -4.01 5.62
CA ALA A 20 15.22 -4.73 6.53
C ALA A 20 14.41 -5.82 5.81
N SER A 21 13.80 -5.50 4.67
CA SER A 21 13.02 -6.44 3.84
C SER A 21 13.85 -7.64 3.39
N LYS A 22 15.12 -7.42 3.02
CA LYS A 22 16.04 -8.51 2.63
C LYS A 22 16.45 -9.40 3.81
N ALA A 23 16.51 -8.85 5.02
CA ALA A 23 16.91 -9.57 6.22
C ALA A 23 15.74 -10.28 6.93
N ALA A 24 14.51 -9.90 6.61
CA ALA A 24 13.30 -10.37 7.29
C ALA A 24 13.19 -11.91 7.27
N GLN A 25 12.79 -12.46 8.43
CA GLN A 25 12.39 -13.85 8.60
C GLN A 25 10.94 -13.94 9.06
N PRO A 26 10.28 -15.10 8.86
CA PRO A 26 8.89 -15.27 9.28
C PRO A 26 8.69 -14.99 10.77
N GLY A 27 7.69 -14.17 11.09
CA GLY A 27 7.36 -13.79 12.45
C GLY A 27 8.17 -12.63 13.02
N ASP A 28 9.00 -11.95 12.22
CA ASP A 28 9.71 -10.75 12.65
C ASP A 28 8.78 -9.52 12.74
N VAL A 29 9.19 -8.57 13.57
CA VAL A 29 8.52 -7.29 13.77
C VAL A 29 9.51 -6.17 13.48
N PHE A 30 9.15 -5.26 12.58
CA PHE A 30 9.92 -4.08 12.23
C PHE A 30 9.20 -2.81 12.67
N THR A 31 9.82 -2.04 13.57
CA THR A 31 9.39 -0.68 13.90
C THR A 31 10.13 0.32 13.02
N ILE A 32 9.37 1.08 12.23
CA ILE A 32 9.91 2.10 11.33
C ILE A 32 9.83 3.45 12.04
N ARG A 33 11.00 4.01 12.36
CA ARG A 33 11.08 5.31 13.02
C ARG A 33 10.59 6.42 12.11
N ARG A 34 10.17 7.52 12.73
CA ARG A 34 9.93 8.77 12.03
C ARG A 34 11.12 9.13 11.13
N GLY A 35 10.84 9.50 9.88
CA GLY A 35 11.86 9.82 8.91
C GLY A 35 11.31 9.81 7.49
N THR A 36 12.11 10.29 6.53
CA THR A 36 11.75 10.21 5.10
C THR A 36 12.56 9.10 4.43
N TYR A 37 11.85 8.11 3.91
CA TYR A 37 12.37 6.98 3.17
C TYR A 37 12.07 7.19 1.69
N ARG A 38 13.12 7.24 0.85
CA ARG A 38 13.02 7.42 -0.62
C ARG A 38 13.33 6.12 -1.35
N GLU A 39 12.55 5.11 -1.03
CA GLU A 39 12.68 3.75 -1.52
C GLU A 39 11.31 3.08 -1.58
N THR A 40 11.28 1.77 -1.88
CA THR A 40 10.06 0.96 -1.81
C THR A 40 10.19 -0.09 -0.71
N LEU A 41 9.05 -0.48 -0.15
CA LEU A 41 8.95 -1.60 0.78
C LEU A 41 8.36 -2.82 0.06
N ASN A 42 9.11 -3.93 0.07
CA ASN A 42 8.63 -5.22 -0.40
C ASN A 42 8.37 -6.13 0.80
N VAL A 43 7.11 -6.41 1.08
CA VAL A 43 6.68 -7.35 2.13
C VAL A 43 6.48 -8.71 1.50
N ASN A 44 7.59 -9.43 1.35
CA ASN A 44 7.70 -10.68 0.60
C ASN A 44 8.07 -11.90 1.47
N VAL A 45 8.14 -11.73 2.78
CA VAL A 45 8.35 -12.79 3.77
C VAL A 45 7.09 -12.88 4.62
N GLY A 46 6.50 -14.08 4.70
CA GLY A 46 5.20 -14.29 5.34
C GLY A 46 5.26 -14.16 6.86
N GLY A 47 4.16 -13.68 7.46
CA GLY A 47 4.07 -13.54 8.92
C GLY A 47 4.85 -12.36 9.50
N VAL A 48 5.30 -11.40 8.68
CA VAL A 48 6.09 -10.25 9.14
C VAL A 48 5.20 -9.06 9.44
N VAL A 49 5.52 -8.36 10.53
CA VAL A 49 4.86 -7.14 10.96
C VAL A 49 5.72 -5.93 10.62
N TRP A 50 5.14 -4.94 9.94
CA TRP A 50 5.76 -3.64 9.63
C TRP A 50 4.93 -2.53 10.29
N GLN A 51 5.47 -1.92 11.34
CA GLN A 51 4.79 -0.87 12.11
C GLN A 51 5.55 0.44 11.99
N ALA A 52 4.95 1.42 11.32
CA ALA A 52 5.49 2.76 11.18
C ALA A 52 5.02 3.67 12.32
N GLU A 53 5.97 4.41 12.89
CA GLU A 53 5.67 5.52 13.78
C GLU A 53 5.06 6.69 13.00
N GLU A 54 4.28 7.51 13.70
CA GLU A 54 3.75 8.74 13.13
C GLU A 54 4.89 9.64 12.61
N GLY A 55 4.83 9.93 11.30
CA GLY A 55 5.85 10.69 10.58
C GLY A 55 6.91 9.84 9.87
N ALA A 56 6.80 8.51 9.87
CA ALA A 56 7.51 7.66 8.92
C ALA A 56 6.88 7.79 7.52
N LEU A 57 7.57 8.55 6.66
CA LEU A 57 7.12 8.93 5.33
C LEU A 57 7.88 8.14 4.26
N LEU A 58 7.16 7.38 3.45
CA LEU A 58 7.64 6.79 2.21
C LEU A 58 7.32 7.76 1.05
N ASP A 59 8.32 8.49 0.55
CA ASP A 59 8.18 9.51 -0.50
C ASP A 59 8.67 8.97 -1.85
N GLY A 60 7.74 8.76 -2.79
CA GLY A 60 8.02 8.28 -4.15
C GLY A 60 8.60 9.32 -5.09
N GLY A 61 8.70 10.59 -4.69
CA GLY A 61 9.35 11.63 -5.48
C GLY A 61 8.50 12.20 -6.64
N TRP A 62 7.29 11.70 -6.90
CA TRP A 62 6.42 12.24 -7.94
C TRP A 62 5.82 13.60 -7.53
N ARG A 63 5.74 14.53 -8.47
CA ARG A 63 5.34 15.93 -8.21
C ARG A 63 4.32 16.44 -9.23
N GLY A 64 3.34 15.62 -9.61
CA GLY A 64 2.28 16.02 -10.54
C GLY A 64 2.70 16.05 -12.01
N GLY A 65 3.79 15.36 -12.38
CA GLY A 65 4.28 15.28 -13.74
C GLY A 65 3.40 14.38 -14.64
N PRO A 66 3.51 14.53 -15.98
CA PRO A 66 2.65 13.80 -16.91
C PRO A 66 2.95 12.31 -17.02
N ASP A 67 4.14 11.89 -16.58
CA ASP A 67 4.62 10.52 -16.70
C ASP A 67 4.77 9.88 -15.31
N GLY A 68 4.13 8.73 -15.13
CA GLY A 68 4.34 7.82 -14.01
C GLY A 68 5.36 6.74 -14.33
N THR A 69 5.66 5.87 -13.36
CA THR A 69 6.56 4.70 -13.55
C THR A 69 5.78 3.44 -13.98
N GLY A 70 4.59 3.61 -14.55
CA GLY A 70 3.65 2.53 -14.82
C GLY A 70 3.03 1.97 -13.53
N TRP A 71 2.85 0.65 -13.47
CA TRP A 71 2.03 -0.02 -12.47
C TRP A 71 2.71 -0.34 -11.13
N SER A 72 3.92 0.16 -10.87
CA SER A 72 4.68 -0.06 -9.63
C SER A 72 3.99 0.55 -8.40
N SER A 73 4.39 0.14 -7.21
CA SER A 73 3.90 0.65 -5.92
C SER A 73 5.03 0.98 -4.96
N LEU A 74 4.76 1.88 -4.00
CA LEU A 74 5.71 2.18 -2.93
C LEU A 74 5.74 1.08 -1.87
N ILE A 75 4.58 0.50 -1.55
CA ILE A 75 4.50 -0.71 -0.71
C ILE A 75 3.88 -1.85 -1.53
N THR A 76 4.53 -3.00 -1.54
CA THR A 76 4.01 -4.22 -2.17
C THR A 76 4.00 -5.36 -1.16
N VAL A 77 2.81 -5.86 -0.84
CA VAL A 77 2.61 -7.06 -0.01
C VAL A 77 2.39 -8.26 -0.92
N SER A 78 3.32 -9.21 -0.92
CA SER A 78 3.29 -10.41 -1.76
C SER A 78 3.35 -11.72 -0.97
N ALA A 79 3.55 -11.65 0.35
CA ALA A 79 3.51 -12.81 1.23
C ALA A 79 2.34 -12.74 2.22
N ALA A 80 1.75 -13.90 2.53
CA ALA A 80 0.58 -14.00 3.39
C ALA A 80 0.93 -13.81 4.88
N GLY A 81 -0.08 -13.51 5.70
CA GLY A 81 0.07 -13.39 7.15
C GLY A 81 0.75 -12.10 7.60
N CYS A 82 0.91 -11.11 6.72
CA CYS A 82 1.67 -9.90 7.03
C CYS A 82 0.79 -8.78 7.57
N MET A 83 1.38 -7.91 8.38
CA MET A 83 0.79 -6.65 8.82
C MET A 83 1.60 -5.46 8.30
N VAL A 84 0.90 -4.46 7.76
CA VAL A 84 1.45 -3.16 7.41
C VAL A 84 0.60 -2.11 8.11
N GLU A 85 1.22 -1.35 9.02
CA GLU A 85 0.52 -0.43 9.90
C GLU A 85 1.23 0.92 9.99
N GLY A 86 0.46 2.02 10.02
CA GLY A 86 0.97 3.35 10.40
C GLY A 86 1.74 4.12 9.31
N PHE A 87 1.92 3.54 8.12
CA PHE A 87 2.73 4.17 7.08
C PHE A 87 2.07 5.42 6.50
N THR A 88 2.85 6.49 6.36
CA THR A 88 2.52 7.60 5.46
C THR A 88 3.19 7.34 4.10
N VAL A 89 2.40 7.19 3.04
CA VAL A 89 2.85 6.93 1.68
C VAL A 89 2.46 8.12 0.82
N MET A 90 3.44 8.81 0.23
CA MET A 90 3.16 9.99 -0.58
C MET A 90 3.90 9.98 -1.91
N ASN A 91 3.36 10.78 -2.84
CA ASN A 91 4.06 11.15 -4.06
C ASN A 91 4.46 9.94 -4.90
N SER A 92 3.58 8.95 -5.00
CA SER A 92 3.88 7.75 -5.76
C SER A 92 3.79 8.04 -7.26
N PRO A 93 4.84 7.75 -8.05
CA PRO A 93 4.77 7.80 -9.50
C PRO A 93 3.95 6.63 -10.10
N GLY A 94 3.47 5.71 -9.27
CA GLY A 94 2.55 4.63 -9.64
C GLY A 94 1.41 4.54 -8.63
N ARG A 95 1.19 3.34 -8.08
CA ARG A 95 0.22 3.09 -7.00
C ARG A 95 0.82 3.40 -5.63
N GLY A 96 -0.03 3.68 -4.64
CA GLY A 96 0.42 3.79 -3.25
C GLY A 96 0.85 2.43 -2.70
N ILE A 97 -0.15 1.57 -2.47
CA ILE A 97 -0.01 0.25 -1.87
C ILE A 97 -0.63 -0.81 -2.77
N VAL A 98 0.04 -1.96 -2.92
CA VAL A 98 -0.48 -3.15 -3.60
C VAL A 98 -0.46 -4.33 -2.64
N VAL A 99 -1.59 -5.03 -2.51
CA VAL A 99 -1.72 -6.27 -1.74
C VAL A 99 -2.04 -7.42 -2.68
N ASN A 100 -1.13 -8.39 -2.77
CA ASN A 100 -1.22 -9.58 -3.62
C ASN A 100 -1.22 -10.88 -2.81
N ALA A 101 -1.55 -10.82 -1.52
CA ALA A 101 -1.52 -11.98 -0.62
C ALA A 101 -2.73 -12.00 0.32
N SER A 102 -3.14 -13.22 0.70
CA SER A 102 -4.16 -13.47 1.71
C SER A 102 -3.65 -13.19 3.13
N ASP A 103 -4.57 -13.19 4.10
CA ASP A 103 -4.25 -13.07 5.53
C ASP A 103 -3.42 -11.81 5.82
N THR A 104 -3.78 -10.69 5.20
CA THR A 104 -3.05 -9.43 5.29
C THR A 104 -3.85 -8.40 6.07
N LEU A 105 -3.20 -7.72 7.00
CA LEU A 105 -3.73 -6.53 7.66
C LEU A 105 -3.03 -5.28 7.13
N LEU A 106 -3.81 -4.34 6.60
CA LEU A 106 -3.40 -2.98 6.30
C LEU A 106 -4.18 -2.04 7.22
N ALA A 107 -3.51 -1.36 8.14
CA ALA A 107 -4.16 -0.55 9.17
C ALA A 107 -3.53 0.84 9.34
N ASN A 108 -4.33 1.85 9.69
CA ASN A 108 -3.82 3.16 10.12
C ASN A 108 -2.84 3.81 9.12
N CYS A 109 -2.98 3.52 7.82
CA CYS A 109 -2.08 4.03 6.79
C CYS A 109 -2.67 5.28 6.13
N TYR A 110 -1.81 6.22 5.77
CA TYR A 110 -2.18 7.44 5.05
C TYR A 110 -1.53 7.43 3.67
N VAL A 111 -2.32 7.41 2.61
CA VAL A 111 -1.85 7.39 1.22
C VAL A 111 -2.33 8.65 0.51
N GLU A 112 -1.38 9.49 0.08
CA GLU A 112 -1.67 10.73 -0.63
C GLU A 112 -0.86 10.89 -1.93
N ASN A 113 -1.44 11.57 -2.91
CA ASN A 113 -0.73 12.07 -4.09
C ASN A 113 -0.08 10.94 -4.91
N THR A 114 -0.93 10.10 -5.51
CA THR A 114 -0.49 8.97 -6.33
C THR A 114 -0.89 9.15 -7.79
N PHE A 115 0.01 8.80 -8.69
CA PHE A 115 -0.25 8.82 -10.13
C PHE A 115 -1.39 7.86 -10.49
N HIS A 116 -1.37 6.64 -9.97
CA HIS A 116 -2.44 5.65 -10.09
C HIS A 116 -3.24 5.53 -8.79
N GLY A 117 -4.08 4.51 -8.64
CA GLY A 117 -4.85 4.27 -7.40
C GLY A 117 -3.98 4.21 -6.14
N GLY A 118 -4.54 4.66 -5.03
CA GLY A 118 -3.89 4.61 -3.71
C GLY A 118 -3.76 3.19 -3.18
N LEU A 119 -4.74 2.33 -3.46
CA LEU A 119 -4.74 0.92 -3.08
C LEU A 119 -5.19 0.02 -4.24
N MET A 120 -4.48 -1.09 -4.42
CA MET A 120 -4.94 -2.24 -5.20
C MET A 120 -4.84 -3.49 -4.35
N ILE A 121 -5.92 -4.26 -4.27
CA ILE A 121 -5.90 -5.64 -3.75
C ILE A 121 -6.25 -6.60 -4.88
N GLY A 122 -5.34 -7.53 -5.12
CA GLY A 122 -5.41 -8.51 -6.20
C GLY A 122 -5.10 -7.93 -7.58
N ASN A 123 -5.13 -8.78 -8.60
CA ASN A 123 -4.83 -8.39 -9.99
C ASN A 123 -5.81 -8.96 -11.03
N GLY A 124 -6.90 -9.59 -10.57
CA GLY A 124 -7.96 -10.14 -11.43
C GLY A 124 -7.59 -11.37 -12.28
N ALA A 125 -6.32 -11.79 -12.31
CA ALA A 125 -5.82 -12.93 -13.08
C ALA A 125 -5.12 -14.02 -12.23
N GLY A 126 -4.73 -13.68 -10.99
CA GLY A 126 -4.14 -14.61 -10.02
C GLY A 126 -5.17 -15.38 -9.17
N PRO A 127 -4.73 -16.14 -8.16
CA PRO A 127 -5.63 -16.77 -7.20
C PRO A 127 -6.43 -15.72 -6.41
N ALA A 128 -7.57 -16.15 -5.86
CA ALA A 128 -8.37 -15.26 -5.02
C ALA A 128 -7.61 -14.90 -3.74
N ILE A 129 -7.63 -13.63 -3.37
CA ILE A 129 -7.09 -13.14 -2.10
C ILE A 129 -8.18 -13.24 -1.05
N SER A 130 -7.89 -13.87 0.07
CA SER A 130 -8.84 -14.08 1.17
C SER A 130 -8.34 -13.44 2.45
N ASN A 131 -9.27 -13.11 3.37
CA ASN A 131 -8.92 -12.62 4.70
C ASN A 131 -7.98 -11.40 4.67
N ALA A 132 -8.21 -10.49 3.71
CA ALA A 132 -7.58 -9.19 3.72
C ALA A 132 -8.43 -8.25 4.58
N VAL A 133 -7.79 -7.55 5.51
CA VAL A 133 -8.41 -6.52 6.34
C VAL A 133 -7.73 -5.20 6.04
N VAL A 134 -8.52 -4.22 5.57
CA VAL A 134 -8.08 -2.84 5.37
C VAL A 134 -8.90 -1.96 6.30
N ARG A 135 -8.26 -1.33 7.27
CA ARG A 135 -8.99 -0.52 8.25
C ARG A 135 -8.32 0.77 8.63
N ASP A 136 -9.15 1.75 8.97
CA ASP A 136 -8.72 3.03 9.52
C ASP A 136 -7.65 3.74 8.66
N CYS A 137 -7.69 3.49 7.34
CA CYS A 137 -6.77 4.09 6.39
C CYS A 137 -7.39 5.31 5.71
N VAL A 138 -6.54 6.26 5.33
CA VAL A 138 -6.93 7.41 4.52
C VAL A 138 -6.28 7.30 3.15
N PHE A 139 -7.10 7.34 2.11
CA PHE A 139 -6.67 7.40 0.72
C PHE A 139 -7.19 8.72 0.14
N THR A 140 -6.27 9.63 -0.23
CA THR A 140 -6.62 10.95 -0.77
C THR A 140 -5.74 11.35 -1.95
N LYS A 141 -6.26 12.19 -2.85
CA LYS A 141 -5.52 12.70 -4.03
C LYS A 141 -4.88 11.61 -4.90
N MET A 142 -5.66 10.58 -5.24
CA MET A 142 -5.19 9.40 -5.99
C MET A 142 -5.66 9.43 -7.45
N SER A 143 -5.12 8.50 -8.25
CA SER A 143 -5.51 8.30 -9.65
C SER A 143 -5.36 9.55 -10.51
N GLN A 144 -4.37 10.38 -10.20
CA GLN A 144 -4.13 11.63 -10.91
C GLN A 144 -3.73 11.44 -12.37
N SER A 145 -3.36 10.23 -12.79
CA SER A 145 -3.11 9.87 -14.18
C SER A 145 -4.25 10.30 -15.11
N TRP A 146 -5.50 10.30 -14.63
CA TRP A 146 -6.65 10.80 -15.40
C TRP A 146 -6.51 12.26 -15.84
N VAL A 147 -5.88 13.12 -15.04
CA VAL A 147 -5.71 14.56 -15.32
C VAL A 147 -4.28 14.94 -15.69
N THR A 148 -3.28 14.12 -15.38
CA THR A 148 -1.87 14.40 -15.69
C THR A 148 -1.38 13.74 -16.97
N GLU A 149 -1.92 12.57 -17.35
CA GLU A 149 -1.52 11.93 -18.61
C GLU A 149 -1.95 12.77 -19.81
N LYS A 150 -1.09 12.85 -20.84
CA LYS A 150 -1.39 13.63 -22.06
C LYS A 150 -2.58 13.11 -22.85
N ARG A 151 -2.88 11.81 -22.75
CA ARG A 151 -3.93 11.08 -23.49
C ARG A 151 -4.46 9.91 -22.66
N PRO A 152 -5.17 10.16 -21.56
CA PRO A 152 -5.69 9.09 -20.72
C PRO A 152 -6.66 8.23 -21.53
N THR A 153 -6.48 6.91 -21.49
CA THR A 153 -7.34 5.96 -22.23
C THR A 153 -8.38 5.29 -21.33
N ALA A 154 -8.20 5.38 -20.01
CA ALA A 154 -9.12 4.84 -19.02
C ALA A 154 -9.02 5.61 -17.70
N VAL A 155 -10.11 5.63 -16.95
CA VAL A 155 -10.14 6.10 -15.56
C VAL A 155 -9.61 4.96 -14.66
N ASN A 156 -8.70 5.27 -13.75
CA ASN A 156 -8.17 4.29 -12.80
C ASN A 156 -8.89 4.42 -11.44
N GLY A 157 -9.38 3.32 -10.86
CA GLY A 157 -9.95 3.35 -9.52
C GLY A 157 -8.96 3.85 -8.48
N SER A 158 -9.44 4.64 -7.53
CA SER A 158 -8.67 5.15 -6.40
C SER A 158 -8.34 4.03 -5.42
N VAL A 159 -9.34 3.18 -5.12
CA VAL A 159 -9.17 1.91 -4.40
C VAL A 159 -9.76 0.78 -5.24
N ASN A 160 -8.95 -0.20 -5.61
CA ASN A 160 -9.35 -1.32 -6.46
C ASN A 160 -9.27 -2.64 -5.72
N ILE A 161 -10.34 -3.44 -5.81
CA ILE A 161 -10.52 -4.71 -5.08
C ILE A 161 -10.95 -5.77 -6.10
N HIS A 162 -9.99 -6.56 -6.60
CA HIS A 162 -10.22 -7.53 -7.67
C HIS A 162 -9.86 -8.94 -7.22
N ASN A 163 -10.77 -9.89 -7.45
CA ASN A 163 -10.62 -11.29 -7.08
C ASN A 163 -10.35 -11.45 -5.57
N VAL A 164 -11.10 -10.70 -4.76
CA VAL A 164 -10.97 -10.70 -3.29
C VAL A 164 -12.21 -11.33 -2.67
N VAL A 165 -11.99 -12.30 -1.79
CA VAL A 165 -13.05 -13.03 -1.09
C VAL A 165 -12.92 -12.89 0.41
N ASP A 166 -14.02 -13.00 1.15
CA ASP A 166 -14.01 -13.12 2.63
C ASP A 166 -13.09 -12.09 3.31
N SER A 167 -13.31 -10.81 2.99
CA SER A 167 -12.40 -9.71 3.35
C SER A 167 -13.17 -8.50 3.87
N VAL A 168 -12.50 -7.64 4.63
CA VAL A 168 -13.10 -6.51 5.35
C VAL A 168 -12.38 -5.22 5.00
N PHE A 169 -13.16 -4.18 4.69
CA PHE A 169 -12.71 -2.83 4.42
C PHE A 169 -13.53 -1.87 5.26
N GLU A 170 -13.06 -1.46 6.43
CA GLU A 170 -13.85 -0.72 7.43
C GLU A 170 -13.14 0.56 7.93
N GLY A 171 -13.90 1.59 8.32
CA GLY A 171 -13.31 2.80 8.91
C GLY A 171 -12.38 3.60 7.97
N ASN A 172 -12.38 3.30 6.68
CA ASN A 172 -11.49 3.94 5.71
C ASN A 172 -12.10 5.22 5.17
N THR A 173 -11.27 6.24 4.97
CA THR A 173 -11.64 7.45 4.23
C THR A 173 -11.06 7.38 2.82
N VAL A 174 -11.92 7.48 1.80
CA VAL A 174 -11.52 7.57 0.40
C VAL A 174 -12.08 8.87 -0.17
N CYS A 175 -11.23 9.87 -0.41
CA CYS A 175 -11.65 11.20 -0.84
C CYS A 175 -10.72 11.80 -1.91
N ASP A 176 -11.19 12.86 -2.58
CA ASP A 176 -10.37 13.68 -3.49
C ASP A 176 -9.63 12.89 -4.59
N GLY A 177 -10.22 11.79 -5.07
CA GLY A 177 -9.67 11.00 -6.17
C GLY A 177 -10.07 11.52 -7.54
N TRP A 178 -9.20 11.32 -8.54
CA TRP A 178 -9.49 11.61 -9.94
C TRP A 178 -9.97 10.41 -10.75
N GLY A 179 -10.22 9.28 -10.08
CA GLY A 179 -10.93 8.17 -10.66
C GLY A 179 -12.02 7.62 -9.74
N GLU A 180 -12.57 6.47 -10.10
CA GLU A 180 -13.66 5.84 -9.34
C GLU A 180 -13.23 5.61 -7.89
N GLY A 181 -14.06 5.97 -6.91
CA GLY A 181 -13.66 5.96 -5.50
C GLY A 181 -13.24 4.56 -5.02
N ILE A 182 -14.20 3.65 -4.97
CA ILE A 182 -13.99 2.27 -4.54
C ILE A 182 -14.56 1.32 -5.59
N ASN A 183 -13.70 0.45 -6.11
CA ASN A 183 -14.02 -0.50 -7.16
C ASN A 183 -13.97 -1.93 -6.61
N ILE A 184 -15.13 -2.53 -6.38
CA ILE A 184 -15.24 -3.96 -6.11
C ILE A 184 -15.45 -4.66 -7.45
N GLY A 185 -14.35 -5.14 -8.01
CA GLY A 185 -14.28 -5.67 -9.35
C GLY A 185 -14.43 -7.18 -9.45
N ARG A 186 -14.06 -7.69 -10.63
CA ARG A 186 -14.17 -9.08 -11.07
C ARG A 186 -13.87 -10.10 -9.98
N ASN A 187 -14.72 -11.12 -9.87
CA ASN A 187 -14.60 -12.29 -8.99
C ASN A 187 -14.56 -12.01 -7.49
N SER A 188 -14.74 -10.76 -7.05
CA SER A 188 -14.79 -10.44 -5.63
C SER A 188 -16.13 -10.91 -5.01
N GLN A 189 -16.08 -11.52 -3.82
CA GLN A 189 -17.24 -12.08 -3.14
C GLN A 189 -17.15 -11.87 -1.63
N ARG A 190 -18.25 -11.50 -0.97
CA ARG A 190 -18.27 -11.36 0.51
C ARG A 190 -17.22 -10.38 1.04
N VAL A 191 -16.92 -9.33 0.29
CA VAL A 191 -16.16 -8.16 0.77
C VAL A 191 -17.13 -7.23 1.51
N ARG A 192 -16.82 -6.84 2.74
CA ARG A 192 -17.74 -6.12 3.66
C ARG A 192 -17.07 -4.87 4.24
N GLY A 193 -17.85 -3.99 4.90
CA GLY A 193 -17.33 -2.93 5.78
C GLY A 193 -17.38 -1.48 5.25
N PHE A 194 -17.91 -1.24 4.05
CA PHE A 194 -17.88 0.07 3.38
C PHE A 194 -18.84 1.15 3.94
N VAL A 195 -19.19 1.11 5.22
CA VAL A 195 -20.09 2.06 5.89
C VAL A 195 -19.39 2.85 6.98
#